data_AF-A0A2A2DDR9-F1
#
_entry.id   AF-A0A2A2DDR9-F1
#
_cell.length_a   1.000
_cell.length_b   1.000
_cell.length_c   1.000
_cell.angle_alpha   90.00
_cell.angle_beta   90.00
_cell.angle_gamma   90.00
#
_symmetry.space_group_name_H-M   'P 1'
#
loop_
_entity.id
_entity.type
_entity.pdbx_description
1 polymer ?
#
loop_
_entity_poly.entity_id
_entity_poly.type
_entity_poly.pdbx_seq_one_letter_code
_entity_poly.pdbx_strand_id
1 'polypeptide(L)'
;MAARLMADPASLAGADHTMFLSGDDADAKAQVRELLTAYGWKDIVDLGELTTARATEMLQPLYLTLVRALGHEHFNLSLVR
;
A
#
# COMPACT_ATOMS: atom_id res chain seq x y z
N MET A 1 -13.91 6.72 3.68
CA MET A 1 -13.91 5.28 4.01
C MET A 1 -12.80 4.51 3.28
N ALA A 2 -11.63 5.12 3.06
CA ALA A 2 -10.42 4.51 2.50
C ALA A 2 -9.89 3.28 3.27
N ALA A 3 -10.24 3.13 4.55
CA ALA A 3 -9.73 2.06 5.40
C ALA A 3 -10.14 0.64 4.95
N ARG A 4 -11.20 0.47 4.16
CA ARG A 4 -11.68 -0.88 3.79
C ARG A 4 -10.70 -1.62 2.88
N LEU A 5 -10.11 -0.94 1.90
CA LEU A 5 -9.12 -1.55 1.00
C LEU A 5 -7.83 -1.93 1.72
N MET A 6 -7.50 -1.26 2.84
CA MET A 6 -6.33 -1.58 3.64
C MET A 6 -6.46 -2.93 4.36
N ALA A 7 -7.67 -3.26 4.83
CA ALA A 7 -7.97 -4.49 5.57
C ALA A 7 -8.50 -5.63 4.68
N ASP A 8 -9.05 -5.30 3.50
CA ASP A 8 -9.57 -6.26 2.52
C ASP A 8 -9.10 -5.90 1.09
N PRO A 9 -7.80 -6.07 0.78
CA PRO A 9 -7.22 -5.79 -0.53
C PRO A 9 -7.78 -6.68 -1.65
N ALA A 10 -8.31 -7.87 -1.33
CA ALA A 10 -8.88 -8.80 -2.30
C ALA A 10 -10.19 -8.28 -2.91
N SER A 11 -10.90 -7.39 -2.20
CA SER A 11 -12.11 -6.73 -2.71
C SER A 11 -11.89 -5.87 -3.96
N LEU A 12 -10.64 -5.50 -4.27
CA LEU A 12 -10.26 -4.75 -5.47
C LEU A 12 -9.30 -5.56 -6.33
N ALA A 13 -9.70 -5.87 -7.56
CA ALA A 13 -8.87 -6.53 -8.58
C ALA A 13 -8.13 -7.80 -8.07
N GLY A 14 -8.71 -8.53 -7.11
CA GLY A 14 -8.08 -9.73 -6.55
C GLY A 14 -6.75 -9.48 -5.83
N ALA A 15 -6.57 -8.29 -5.26
CA ALA A 15 -5.32 -7.80 -4.64
C ALA A 15 -4.15 -7.60 -5.64
N ASP A 16 -4.44 -7.29 -6.90
CA ASP A 16 -3.44 -6.92 -7.93
C ASP A 16 -3.03 -5.44 -7.81
N HIS A 17 -2.42 -5.10 -6.70
CA HIS A 17 -1.88 -3.78 -6.39
C HIS A 17 -0.79 -3.89 -5.33
N THR A 18 0.05 -2.86 -5.24
CA THR A 18 1.34 -2.93 -4.53
C THR A 18 1.27 -2.19 -3.20
N MET A 19 1.72 -2.86 -2.13
CA MET A 19 2.01 -2.25 -0.84
C MET A 19 3.50 -1.94 -0.72
N PHE A 20 3.85 -0.76 -0.23
CA PHE A 20 5.23 -0.34 0.01
C PHE A 20 5.54 -0.34 1.51
N LEU A 21 6.66 -0.93 1.91
CA LEU A 21 7.11 -1.03 3.29
C LEU A 21 8.44 -0.33 3.48
N SER A 22 8.55 0.52 4.50
CA SER A 22 9.76 1.26 4.87
C SER A 22 9.98 1.14 6.37
N GLY A 23 11.22 0.92 6.82
CA GLY A 23 11.53 0.82 8.26
C GLY A 23 12.97 0.39 8.53
N ASP A 24 13.52 0.87 9.65
CA ASP A 24 14.92 0.63 10.05
C ASP A 24 15.11 -0.71 10.79
N ASP A 25 14.04 -1.22 11.42
CA ASP A 25 14.06 -2.48 12.18
C ASP A 25 13.52 -3.62 11.30
N ALA A 26 14.37 -4.64 11.07
CA ALA A 26 14.04 -5.76 10.21
C ALA A 26 12.97 -6.69 10.82
N ASP A 27 12.97 -6.88 12.15
CA ASP A 27 12.00 -7.73 12.83
C ASP A 27 10.62 -7.05 12.84
N ALA A 28 10.59 -5.72 13.04
CA ALA A 28 9.36 -4.94 12.92
C ALA A 28 8.79 -5.01 11.49
N LYS A 29 9.64 -4.90 10.45
CA LYS A 29 9.19 -5.06 9.06
C LYS A 29 8.67 -6.46 8.77
N ALA A 30 9.29 -7.50 9.33
CA ALA A 30 8.80 -8.86 9.20
C ALA A 30 7.40 -9.03 9.80
N GLN A 31 7.17 -8.52 11.02
CA GLN A 31 5.85 -8.55 11.68
C GLN A 31 4.79 -7.81 10.87
N VAL A 32 5.11 -6.63 10.32
CA VAL A 32 4.18 -5.87 9.46
C VAL A 32 3.89 -6.63 8.16
N ARG A 33 4.90 -7.26 7.54
CA ARG A 33 4.72 -8.07 6.34
C ARG A 33 3.79 -9.26 6.61
N GLU A 34 3.95 -9.93 7.74
CA GLU A 34 3.06 -11.02 8.16
C GLU A 34 1.61 -10.53 8.31
N LEU A 35 1.41 -9.40 8.98
CA LEU A 35 0.08 -8.78 9.14
C LEU A 35 -0.55 -8.42 7.78
N LEU A 36 0.20 -7.77 6.90
CA LEU A 36 -0.27 -7.41 5.55
C LEU A 36 -0.64 -8.67 4.74
N THR A 37 0.18 -9.71 4.83
CA THR A 37 -0.10 -11.00 4.18
C THR A 37 -1.38 -11.62 4.75
N ALA A 38 -1.59 -11.54 6.06
CA ALA A 38 -2.81 -12.04 6.71
C ALA A 38 -4.08 -11.30 6.28
N TYR A 39 -3.99 -10.00 5.96
CA TYR A 39 -5.08 -9.25 5.32
C TYR A 39 -5.29 -9.60 3.84
N GLY A 40 -4.35 -10.29 3.20
CA GLY A 40 -4.46 -10.74 1.81
C GLY A 40 -3.71 -9.87 0.80
N TRP A 41 -2.79 -9.01 1.25
CA TRP A 41 -1.87 -8.30 0.36
C TRP A 41 -0.93 -9.30 -0.31
N LYS A 42 -0.82 -9.23 -1.64
CA LYS A 42 -0.03 -10.19 -2.44
C LYS A 42 1.30 -9.62 -2.90
N ASP A 43 1.33 -8.34 -3.28
CA ASP A 43 2.55 -7.66 -3.69
C ASP A 43 2.99 -6.67 -2.61
N ILE A 44 4.07 -7.01 -1.90
CA ILE A 44 4.65 -6.19 -0.84
C ILE A 44 6.12 -5.93 -1.16
N VAL A 45 6.42 -4.68 -1.48
CA VAL A 45 7.76 -4.19 -1.82
C VAL A 45 8.38 -3.52 -0.60
N ASP A 46 9.45 -4.10 -0.06
CA ASP A 46 10.28 -3.45 0.96
C ASP A 46 11.23 -2.45 0.27
N LEU A 47 11.05 -1.17 0.57
CA LEU A 47 11.85 -0.07 0.05
C LEU A 47 13.15 0.15 0.84
N GLY A 48 13.30 -0.49 2.00
CA GLY A 48 14.47 -0.38 2.86
C GLY A 48 14.21 0.43 4.12
N GLU A 49 15.14 1.32 4.44
CA GLU A 49 15.14 2.15 5.66
C GLU A 49 13.97 3.13 5.71
N LEU A 50 13.68 3.65 6.91
CA LEU A 50 12.56 4.56 7.17
C LEU A 50 12.64 5.86 6.34
N THR A 51 13.84 6.29 5.96
CA THR A 51 14.04 7.48 5.12
C THR A 51 13.31 7.39 3.77
N THR A 52 13.05 6.19 3.27
CA THR A 52 12.32 5.93 2.03
C THR A 52 10.82 6.23 2.13
N ALA A 53 10.27 6.36 3.34
CA ALA A 53 8.86 6.71 3.56
C ALA A 53 8.48 8.03 2.88
N ARG A 54 9.40 8.99 2.80
CA ARG A 54 9.19 10.28 2.10
C ARG A 54 8.71 10.09 0.66
N ALA A 55 9.25 9.10 -0.06
CA ALA A 55 8.84 8.82 -1.43
C ALA A 55 7.38 8.32 -1.49
N THR A 56 6.98 7.46 -0.54
CA THR A 56 5.60 6.95 -0.46
C THR A 56 4.61 8.03 0.00
N GLU A 57 5.00 8.89 0.94
CA GLU A 57 4.20 10.03 1.40
C GLU A 57 3.90 11.02 0.27
N MET A 58 4.87 11.22 -0.63
CA MET A 58 4.71 12.05 -1.83
C MET A 58 3.67 11.51 -2.83
N LEU A 59 3.17 10.28 -2.66
CA LEU A 59 2.03 9.78 -3.43
C LEU A 59 0.68 10.33 -2.94
N GLN A 60 0.59 10.87 -1.72
CA GLN A 60 -0.68 11.36 -1.16
C GLN A 60 -1.33 12.47 -2.02
N PRO A 61 -0.62 13.50 -2.52
CA PRO A 61 -1.22 14.50 -3.41
C PRO A 61 -1.77 13.89 -4.71
N LEU A 62 -1.08 12.89 -5.27
CA LEU A 62 -1.57 12.15 -6.44
C LEU A 62 -2.85 11.37 -6.09
N TYR A 63 -2.84 10.64 -4.98
CA TYR A 63 -4.01 9.89 -4.50
C TYR A 63 -5.24 10.79 -4.33
N LEU A 64 -5.10 11.95 -3.68
CA LEU A 64 -6.19 12.91 -3.51
C LEU A 64 -6.71 13.47 -4.84
N THR A 65 -5.81 13.68 -5.80
CA THR A 65 -6.18 14.11 -7.15
C THR A 65 -6.98 13.03 -7.89
N LEU A 66 -6.58 11.75 -7.76
CA LEU A 66 -7.30 10.61 -8.32
C LEU A 66 -8.67 10.41 -7.69
N VAL A 67 -8.80 10.55 -6.36
CA VAL A 67 -10.10 10.51 -5.67
C VAL A 67 -11.06 11.55 -6.26
N ARG A 68 -10.56 12.77 -6.52
CA ARG A 68 -11.38 13.84 -7.14
C ARG A 68 -11.77 13.51 -8.58
N ALA A 69 -10.84 12.96 -9.37
CA ALA A 69 -11.08 12.65 -10.77
C ALA A 69 -12.02 11.44 -10.97
N LEU A 70 -11.90 10.41 -10.12
CA LEU A 70 -12.69 9.18 -10.19
C LEU A 70 -14.02 9.28 -9.43
N GLY A 71 -14.15 10.23 -8.50
CA GLY A 71 -15.33 10.40 -7.65
C GLY A 71 -15.47 9.36 -6.54
N HIS A 72 -14.48 8.47 -6.36
CA HIS A 72 -14.45 7.46 -5.31
C HIS A 72 -13.02 7.11 -4.89
N GLU A 73 -12.91 6.42 -3.76
CA GLU A 73 -11.66 5.93 -3.15
C GLU A 73 -11.44 4.42 -3.39
N HIS A 74 -12.31 3.76 -4.18
CA HIS A 74 -12.20 2.35 -4.54
C HIS A 74 -11.23 2.12 -5.72
N PHE A 75 -9.95 2.44 -5.52
CA PHE A 75 -8.86 2.19 -6.47
C PHE A 75 -7.54 2.01 -5.71
N ASN A 76 -6.50 1.54 -6.38
CA ASN A 76 -5.14 1.49 -5.83
C ASN A 76 -4.08 1.55 -6.95
N LEU A 77 -2.80 1.62 -6.58
CA LEU A 77 -1.67 1.65 -7.50
C LEU A 77 -1.02 0.27 -7.61
N SER A 78 -0.62 -0.12 -8.81
CA SER A 78 0.14 -1.36 -9.07
C SER A 78 1.46 -1.03 -9.76
N LEU A 79 2.55 -1.64 -9.29
CA LEU A 79 3.86 -1.60 -9.93
C LEU A 79 3.99 -2.80 -10.88
N VAL A 80 3.75 -2.56 -12.17
CA VAL A 80 3.85 -3.59 -13.22
C VAL A 80 5.32 -3.91 -13.50
N ARG A 81 5.69 -5.19 -13.33
CA ARG A 81 7.03 -5.74 -13.58
C ARG A 81 6.99 -7.22 -13.85
#